data_AF-A0A7V9RBM1-F1
#
_entry.id   AF-A0A7V9RBM1-F1
#
_cell.length_a   1.000
_cell.length_b   1.000
_cell.length_c   1.000
_cell.angle_alpha   90.00
_cell.angle_beta   90.00
_cell.angle_gamma   90.00
#
_symmetry.space_group_name_H-M   'P 1'
#
loop_
_entity.id
_entity.type
_entity.pdbx_description
1 polymer ?
#
loop_
_entity_poly.entity_id
_entity_poly.type
_entity_poly.pdbx_seq_one_letter_code
_entity_poly.pdbx_strand_id
1 'polypeptide(L)' 'MRERLTKISLQAFRGVLDAYEIKLDQGQSLLMYGDNGTGKSSFADAIE' A
#
# COMPACT_ATOMS: atom_id res chain seq x y z
N MET A 1 4.95 -4.61 -23.09
CA MET A 1 5.44 -3.86 -21.92
C MET A 1 4.81 -4.49 -20.68
N ARG A 2 5.57 -4.74 -19.60
CA ARG A 2 4.99 -5.18 -18.31
C ARG A 2 4.78 -3.93 -17.45
N GLU A 3 3.56 -3.71 -16.98
CA GLU A 3 3.27 -2.65 -16.02
C GLU A 3 3.96 -2.96 -14.69
N ARG A 4 4.48 -1.91 -14.03
CA ARG A 4 5.12 -1.99 -12.73
C ARG A 4 4.53 -0.92 -11.83
N LEU A 5 4.21 -1.30 -10.60
CA LEU A 5 3.75 -0.39 -9.57
C LEU A 5 4.94 0.49 -9.14
N THR A 6 4.87 1.80 -9.38
CA THR A 6 5.96 2.75 -9.05
C THR A 6 5.66 3.64 -7.86
N LYS A 7 4.39 3.72 -7.45
CA LYS A 7 3.95 4.52 -6.30
C LYS A 7 2.59 4.03 -5.82
N ILE A 8 2.39 4.05 -4.51
CA ILE A 8 1.11 3.78 -3.85
C ILE A 8 0.79 4.98 -2.96
N SER A 9 -0.41 5.54 -3.07
CA SER A 9 -0.89 6.63 -2.21
C SER A 9 -2.29 6.29 -1.73
N LEU A 10 -2.48 6.21 -0.42
CA LEU A 10 -3.77 5.97 0.20
C LEU A 10 -4.15 7.15 1.08
N GLN A 11 -5.42 7.53 1.01
CA GLN A 11 -6.04 8.53 1.87
C GLN A 11 -7.51 8.14 2.07
N ALA A 12 -8.02 8.33 3.30
CA ALA A 12 -9.43 8.10 3.64
C ALA A 12 -9.95 6.70 3.24
N PHE A 13 -9.09 5.68 3.26
CA PHE A 13 -9.45 4.29 3.00
C PHE A 13 -9.41 3.47 4.29
N ARG A 14 -10.59 3.08 4.79
CA ARG A 14 -10.74 2.39 6.08
C ARG A 14 -10.01 3.15 7.22
N GLY A 15 -9.39 2.44 8.16
CA GLY A 15 -8.70 3.01 9.34
C GLY A 15 -7.44 3.84 9.06
N VAL A 16 -7.19 4.22 7.80
CA VAL A 16 -6.12 5.16 7.41
C VAL A 16 -6.58 6.58 7.71
N LEU A 17 -6.13 7.11 8.84
CA LEU A 17 -6.48 8.48 9.29
C LEU A 17 -5.69 9.55 8.54
N ASP A 18 -4.41 9.27 8.27
CA ASP A 18 -3.49 10.18 7.58
C ASP A 18 -3.10 9.63 6.21
N ALA A 19 -2.92 10.53 5.24
CA ALA A 19 -2.43 10.14 3.93
C ALA A 19 -1.01 9.59 4.05
N TYR A 20 -0.73 8.45 3.41
CA TYR A 20 0.62 7.90 3.34
C TYR A 20 0.98 7.46 1.92
N GLU A 21 2.28 7.57 1.64
CA GLU A 21 2.86 7.32 0.33
C GLU A 21 3.99 6.30 0.43
N ILE A 22 3.92 5.27 -0.42
CA ILE A 22 5.00 4.31 -0.62
C ILE A 22 5.56 4.52 -2.02
N LYS A 23 6.82 4.91 -2.10
CA LYS A 23 7.55 5.06 -3.37
C LYS A 23 8.15 3.72 -3.76
N LEU A 24 7.91 3.33 -5.00
CA LEU A 24 8.40 2.09 -5.61
C LEU A 24 9.09 2.43 -6.94
N ASP A 25 9.91 3.48 -6.99
CA ASP A 25 10.37 4.17 -8.23
C ASP A 25 10.88 3.25 -9.36
N GLN A 26 11.36 2.05 -9.03
CA GLN A 26 11.85 1.04 -9.99
C GLN A 26 11.04 -0.28 -10.01
N GLY A 27 9.84 -0.31 -9.44
CA GLY A 27 9.00 -1.49 -9.32
C GLY A 27 9.60 -2.54 -8.39
N GLN A 28 9.92 -2.12 -7.16
CA GLN A 28 10.52 -2.96 -6.12
C GLN A 28 9.48 -3.90 -5.50
N SER A 29 9.95 -5.01 -4.92
CA SER A 29 9.12 -5.87 -4.07
C SER A 29 8.83 -5.19 -2.73
N LEU A 30 7.58 -5.26 -2.27
CA LEU A 30 7.13 -4.70 -0.99
C LEU A 30 6.71 -5.84 -0.05
N LEU A 31 7.23 -5.85 1.18
CA LEU A 31 6.76 -6.73 2.26
C LEU A 31 5.92 -5.90 3.24
N MET A 32 4.70 -6.36 3.51
CA MET A 32 3.84 -5.76 4.52
C MET A 32 3.75 -6.66 5.75
N TYR A 33 4.13 -6.13 6.91
CA TYR A 33 4.13 -6.88 8.17
C TYR A 33 3.65 -6.01 9.33
N GLY A 34 3.23 -6.66 10.42
CA GLY A 34 2.64 -6.03 11.59
C GLY A 34 1.60 -6.94 12.24
N ASP A 35 1.10 -6.56 13.40
CA ASP A 35 0.17 -7.37 14.20
C ASP A 35 -1.21 -7.52 13.55
N ASN A 36 -2.02 -8.45 14.05
CA ASN A 36 -3.40 -8.61 13.59
C ASN A 36 -4.23 -7.35 13.88
N GLY A 37 -5.03 -6.92 12.91
CA GLY A 37 -5.85 -5.71 13.03
C GLY A 37 -5.17 -4.40 12.64
N THR A 38 -3.87 -4.37 12.32
CA THR A 38 -3.14 -3.14 11.97
C THR A 38 -3.40 -2.61 10.55
N GLY A 39 -4.33 -3.22 9.80
CA GLY A 39 -4.72 -2.73 8.47
C GLY A 39 -3.97 -3.33 7.28
N LYS A 40 -3.14 -4.37 7.45
CA LYS A 40 -2.44 -5.04 6.34
C LYS A 40 -3.37 -5.49 5.20
N SER A 41 -4.46 -6.19 5.51
CA SER A 41 -5.46 -6.59 4.51
C SER A 41 -6.20 -5.39 3.92
N SER A 42 -6.40 -4.33 4.71
CA SER A 42 -7.00 -3.09 4.19
C SER A 42 -6.09 -2.40 3.17
N PHE A 43 -4.78 -2.43 3.37
CA PHE A 43 -3.85 -1.94 2.35
C PHE A 43 -3.95 -2.76 1.06
N ALA A 44 -3.96 -4.10 1.17
CA ALA A 44 -4.05 -4.98 0.01
C ALA A 44 -5.35 -4.74 -0.78
N ASP A 45 -6.49 -4.63 -0.07
CA ASP A 45 -7.80 -4.34 -0.66
C ASP A 45 -7.88 -2.97 -1.37
N ALA A 46 -6.93 -2.06 -1.12
CA ALA A 46 -6.89 -0.76 -1.81
C ALA A 46 -6.10 -0.80 -3.13
N ILE A 47 -5.39 -1.91 -3.39
CA ILE A 47 -4.55 -2.11 -4.58
C ILE A 47 -5.23 -3.07 -5.57
N GLU A 48 -5.97 -4.05 -5.06
CA GLU A 48 -6.85 -4.91 -5.87
C GLU A 48 -8.02 -4.12 -6.47
#